data_AF-V9ES77-F1
#
_entry.id   AF-V9ES77-F1
#
_cell.length_a   1.000
_cell.length_b   1.000
_cell.length_c   1.000
_cell.angle_alpha   90.00
_cell.angle_beta   90.00
_cell.angle_gamma   90.00
#
_symmetry.space_group_name_H-M   'P 1'
#
loop_
_entity.id
_entity.type
_entity.pdbx_description
1 polymer ?
#
loop_
_entity_poly.entity_id
_entity_poly.type
_entity_poly.pdbx_seq_one_letter_code
_entity_poly.pdbx_strand_id
1 'polypeptide(L)'
;SNTSFYKPARKRDALRNVDYFESTSSFTIPSTYPKAANAMFYSMRQVHRQNPHRKLFETIDDLPNTIAVKFGTVFHCERGTVLPLALIVVMHRFVEPGRTVLVWRGLIEGEGEFAGTYLDSTGWCVLRPAGIGGVDATDVRTCIHLVPTQLRLQKQLERSESTMDITVFTESAMRSAQQDKLELARLMQEMLLDCL
;
A
#
# COMPACT_ATOMS: atom_id res chain seq x y z
N SER A 1 8.09 -19.98 -12.97
CA SER A 1 8.49 -19.59 -11.60
C SER A 1 7.24 -19.21 -10.83
N ASN A 2 6.86 -20.00 -9.81
CA ASN A 2 5.70 -19.71 -8.98
C ASN A 2 6.05 -18.57 -8.00
N THR A 3 5.81 -17.33 -8.40
CA THR A 3 5.68 -16.21 -7.46
C THR A 3 4.42 -16.46 -6.66
N SER A 4 4.55 -17.18 -5.54
CA SER A 4 3.48 -17.24 -4.54
C SER A 4 3.31 -15.82 -3.98
N PHE A 5 2.34 -15.11 -4.53
CA PHE A 5 1.93 -13.81 -4.02
C PHE A 5 1.50 -13.99 -2.57
N TYR A 6 2.15 -13.27 -1.64
CA TYR A 6 1.72 -13.24 -0.25
C TYR A 6 0.25 -12.80 -0.20
N LYS A 7 -0.65 -13.71 0.19
CA LYS A 7 -2.09 -13.43 0.32
C LYS A 7 -2.34 -12.88 1.73
N PRO A 8 -2.84 -11.65 1.88
CA PRO A 8 -3.21 -11.12 3.19
C PRO A 8 -4.19 -12.05 3.91
N ALA A 9 -3.96 -12.25 5.20
CA ALA A 9 -4.78 -13.11 6.03
C ALA A 9 -6.01 -12.34 6.50
N ARG A 10 -7.22 -12.88 6.27
CA ARG A 10 -8.45 -12.34 6.86
C ARG A 10 -8.46 -12.67 8.35
N LYS A 11 -8.66 -11.64 9.18
CA LYS A 11 -8.74 -11.69 10.64
C LYS A 11 -9.98 -10.97 11.12
N ARG A 12 -10.37 -11.20 12.38
CA ARG A 12 -11.48 -10.52 13.05
C ARG A 12 -10.97 -9.84 14.30
N ASP A 13 -11.24 -8.54 14.43
CA ASP A 13 -11.06 -7.81 15.68
C ASP A 13 -12.26 -8.11 16.58
N ALA A 14 -12.05 -8.91 17.63
CA ALA A 14 -13.11 -9.32 18.54
C ALA A 14 -13.72 -8.16 19.34
N LEU A 15 -12.95 -7.11 19.60
CA LEU A 15 -13.40 -5.96 20.37
C LEU A 15 -14.28 -5.03 19.53
N ARG A 16 -13.86 -4.79 18.29
CA ARG A 16 -14.60 -3.90 17.36
C ARG A 16 -15.63 -4.64 16.52
N ASN A 17 -15.61 -5.97 16.54
CA ASN A 17 -16.43 -6.85 15.71
C ASN A 17 -16.34 -6.52 14.21
N VAL A 18 -15.12 -6.25 13.74
CA VAL A 18 -14.83 -5.95 12.32
C VAL A 18 -13.86 -6.95 11.75
N ASP A 19 -14.11 -7.37 10.51
CA ASP A 19 -13.15 -8.17 9.74
C ASP A 19 -12.12 -7.23 9.10
N TYR A 20 -10.87 -7.67 9.06
CA TYR A 20 -9.79 -6.95 8.40
C TYR A 20 -8.82 -7.92 7.71
N PHE A 21 -8.07 -7.43 6.75
CA PHE A 21 -7.00 -8.18 6.11
C PHE A 21 -5.66 -7.69 6.62
N GLU A 22 -4.78 -8.62 6.98
CA GLU A 22 -3.44 -8.32 7.46
C GLU A 22 -2.37 -8.87 6.52
N SER A 23 -1.41 -8.01 6.17
CA SER A 23 -0.20 -8.41 5.48
C SER A 23 1.03 -8.06 6.29
N THR A 24 1.81 -9.06 6.65
CA THR A 24 3.11 -8.88 7.32
C THR A 24 4.22 -9.46 6.47
N SER A 25 5.35 -8.78 6.36
CA SER A 25 6.53 -9.33 5.71
C SER A 25 7.80 -8.99 6.49
N SER A 26 8.81 -9.85 6.34
CA SER A 26 10.16 -9.63 6.85
C SER A 26 11.14 -10.10 5.79
N PHE A 27 12.09 -9.24 5.42
CA PHE A 27 13.12 -9.57 4.44
C PHE A 27 14.36 -8.70 4.66
N THR A 28 15.47 -9.08 4.02
CA THR A 28 16.73 -8.34 4.09
C THR A 28 17.07 -7.78 2.72
N ILE A 29 17.51 -6.52 2.68
CA ILE A 29 18.06 -5.89 1.48
C ILE A 29 19.59 -5.91 1.59
N PRO A 30 20.33 -6.40 0.57
CA PRO A 30 21.79 -6.40 0.55
C PRO A 30 22.32 -4.99 0.22
N SER A 31 22.07 -4.04 1.12
CA SER A 31 22.55 -2.66 1.03
C SER A 31 22.63 -2.05 2.42
N THR A 32 23.46 -1.01 2.56
CA THR A 32 23.58 -0.25 3.81
C THR A 32 22.24 0.36 4.21
N TYR A 33 21.96 0.37 5.51
CA TYR A 33 20.69 0.89 6.06
C TYR A 33 20.31 2.29 5.54
N PRO A 34 21.19 3.31 5.56
CA PRO A 34 20.81 4.63 5.09
C PRO A 34 20.45 4.65 3.60
N LYS A 35 21.18 3.88 2.77
CA LYS A 35 20.93 3.78 1.33
C LYS A 35 19.59 3.07 1.06
N ALA A 36 19.35 1.93 1.69
CA ALA A 36 18.10 1.18 1.57
C ALA A 36 16.88 1.98 2.07
N ALA A 37 17.02 2.70 3.19
CA ALA A 37 15.94 3.53 3.74
C ALA A 37 15.56 4.70 2.83
N ASN A 38 16.55 5.36 2.23
CA ASN A 38 16.30 6.42 1.26
C ASN A 38 15.68 5.88 -0.03
N ALA A 39 16.24 4.80 -0.60
CA ALA A 39 15.70 4.15 -1.78
C ALA A 39 14.22 3.76 -1.57
N MET A 40 13.91 3.09 -0.46
CA MET A 40 12.52 2.70 -0.12
C MET A 40 11.56 3.91 -0.13
N PHE A 41 11.92 5.00 0.57
CA PHE A 41 11.06 6.18 0.66
C PHE A 41 10.87 6.87 -0.70
N TYR A 42 11.95 7.03 -1.47
CA TYR A 42 11.88 7.68 -2.77
C TYR A 42 11.16 6.82 -3.82
N SER A 43 11.32 5.49 -3.79
CA SER A 43 10.55 4.59 -4.65
C SER A 43 9.06 4.65 -4.32
N MET A 44 8.67 4.67 -3.03
CA MET A 44 7.26 4.88 -2.64
C MET A 44 6.73 6.21 -3.16
N ARG A 45 7.51 7.29 -3.02
CA ARG A 45 7.15 8.61 -3.56
C ARG A 45 6.97 8.57 -5.07
N GLN A 46 7.83 7.86 -5.79
CA GLN A 46 7.79 7.75 -7.24
C GLN A 46 6.60 6.90 -7.72
N VAL A 47 6.35 5.72 -7.14
CA VAL A 47 5.17 4.88 -7.45
C VAL A 47 3.88 5.68 -7.32
N HIS A 48 3.78 6.51 -6.28
CA HIS A 48 2.59 7.31 -6.03
C HIS A 48 2.53 8.62 -6.84
N ARG A 49 3.57 9.04 -7.55
CA ARG A 49 3.54 10.31 -8.30
C ARG A 49 3.63 10.14 -9.79
N GLN A 50 4.29 9.09 -10.25
CA GLN A 50 4.68 8.93 -11.65
C GLN A 50 4.09 7.68 -12.32
N ASN A 51 3.23 6.94 -11.62
CA ASN A 51 2.58 5.76 -12.22
C ASN A 51 1.61 6.23 -13.32
N PRO A 52 1.86 5.90 -14.61
CA PRO A 52 1.05 6.39 -15.74
C PRO A 52 -0.37 5.82 -15.75
N HIS A 53 -0.63 4.77 -14.97
CA HIS A 53 -1.95 4.17 -14.80
C HIS A 53 -2.78 4.86 -13.70
N ARG A 54 -2.28 5.93 -13.11
CA ARG A 54 -2.97 6.71 -12.07
C ARG A 54 -3.16 8.14 -12.53
N LYS A 55 -4.41 8.61 -12.44
CA LYS A 55 -4.68 10.04 -12.58
C LYS A 55 -4.44 10.70 -11.22
N LEU A 56 -3.31 11.39 -11.07
CA LEU A 56 -3.03 12.23 -9.90
C LEU A 56 -3.92 13.46 -9.94
N PHE A 57 -4.68 13.70 -8.86
CA PHE A 57 -5.54 14.89 -8.72
C PHE A 57 -4.90 15.94 -7.83
N GLU A 58 -4.34 15.51 -6.70
CA GLU A 58 -3.74 16.40 -5.73
C GLU A 58 -2.46 15.76 -5.19
N THR A 59 -1.43 16.58 -5.04
CA THR A 59 -0.19 16.24 -4.35
C THR A 59 0.20 17.46 -3.54
N ILE A 60 0.65 17.24 -2.31
CA ILE A 60 1.32 18.29 -1.55
C ILE A 60 2.81 18.14 -1.81
N ASP A 61 3.38 19.13 -2.48
CA ASP A 61 4.82 19.24 -2.67
C ASP A 61 5.49 19.91 -1.47
N ASP A 62 6.82 19.85 -1.41
CA ASP A 62 7.65 20.48 -0.37
C ASP A 62 7.57 19.89 1.05
N LEU A 63 7.05 18.66 1.19
CA LEU A 63 7.17 17.90 2.44
C LEU A 63 8.30 16.85 2.33
N PRO A 64 9.48 17.08 2.93
CA PRO A 64 10.65 16.22 2.73
C PRO A 64 10.49 14.79 3.26
N ASN A 65 9.62 14.62 4.25
CA ASN A 65 9.35 13.34 4.91
C ASN A 65 7.90 12.87 4.76
N THR A 66 7.08 13.53 3.94
CA THR A 66 5.67 13.18 3.79
C THR A 66 5.33 12.98 2.31
N ILE A 67 4.58 11.93 2.02
CA ILE A 67 3.90 11.73 0.75
C ILE A 67 2.42 11.89 1.05
N ALA A 68 1.80 12.94 0.53
CA ALA A 68 0.35 13.15 0.62
C ALA A 68 -0.18 13.30 -0.79
N VAL A 69 -0.99 12.33 -1.22
CA VAL A 69 -1.51 12.26 -2.58
C VAL A 69 -2.97 11.85 -2.59
N LYS A 70 -3.69 12.39 -3.57
CA LYS A 70 -5.05 11.98 -3.94
C LYS A 70 -5.07 11.60 -5.41
N PHE A 71 -5.51 10.39 -5.67
CA PHE A 71 -5.84 9.87 -6.99
C PHE A 71 -7.35 9.83 -7.12
N GLY A 72 -7.87 10.16 -8.30
CA GLY A 72 -9.21 9.70 -8.71
C GLY A 72 -9.07 8.32 -9.32
N THR A 73 -9.85 8.02 -10.37
CA THR A 73 -9.90 6.72 -11.04
C THR A 73 -8.50 6.10 -11.27
N VAL A 74 -8.19 5.05 -10.50
CA VAL A 74 -7.00 4.21 -10.63
C VAL A 74 -7.26 3.17 -11.70
N PHE A 75 -6.58 3.24 -12.85
CA PHE A 75 -6.71 2.22 -13.88
C PHE A 75 -5.92 0.98 -13.43
N HIS A 76 -6.58 -0.17 -13.28
CA HIS A 76 -5.90 -1.41 -12.94
C HIS A 76 -5.42 -2.15 -14.21
N CYS A 77 -4.30 -2.84 -14.08
CA CYS A 77 -3.54 -3.49 -15.15
C CYS A 77 -3.63 -5.02 -15.14
N GLU A 78 -4.78 -5.60 -14.78
CA GLU A 78 -5.07 -6.99 -15.14
C GLU A 78 -6.01 -6.98 -16.35
N ARG A 79 -5.51 -7.38 -17.52
CA ARG A 79 -6.28 -7.59 -18.76
C ARG A 79 -7.09 -6.39 -19.27
N GLY A 80 -6.69 -5.17 -18.91
CA GLY A 80 -7.37 -3.94 -19.34
C GLY A 80 -8.66 -3.64 -18.59
N THR A 81 -8.95 -4.35 -17.49
CA THR A 81 -10.12 -4.05 -16.66
C THR A 81 -9.88 -2.78 -15.86
N VAL A 82 -10.65 -1.73 -16.17
CA VAL A 82 -10.68 -0.49 -15.40
C VAL A 82 -11.52 -0.74 -14.15
N LEU A 83 -10.86 -0.78 -12.99
CA LEU A 83 -11.53 -0.72 -11.68
C LEU A 83 -11.57 0.75 -11.27
N PRO A 84 -12.73 1.41 -11.31
CA PRO A 84 -12.77 2.83 -11.03
C PRO A 84 -12.65 2.99 -9.50
N LEU A 85 -11.44 3.26 -9.01
CA LEU A 85 -11.15 3.44 -7.60
C LEU A 85 -10.57 4.84 -7.38
N ALA A 86 -10.98 5.52 -6.31
CA ALA A 86 -10.26 6.69 -5.80
C ALA A 86 -9.37 6.27 -4.63
N LEU A 87 -8.20 6.90 -4.49
CA LEU A 87 -7.28 6.65 -3.38
C LEU A 87 -6.79 7.97 -2.80
N ILE A 88 -6.96 8.15 -1.50
CA ILE A 88 -6.28 9.19 -0.73
C ILE A 88 -5.29 8.50 0.19
N VAL A 89 -4.02 8.88 0.17
CA VAL A 89 -3.02 8.31 1.08
C VAL A 89 -2.07 9.38 1.59
N VAL A 90 -1.81 9.30 2.88
CA VAL A 90 -0.76 10.07 3.55
C VAL A 90 0.22 9.08 4.18
N MET A 91 1.48 9.21 3.82
CA MET A 91 2.59 8.46 4.39
C MET A 91 3.61 9.43 4.96
N HIS A 92 4.12 9.13 6.15
CA HIS A 92 5.15 9.91 6.82
C HIS A 92 6.36 9.05 7.18
N ARG A 93 7.55 9.61 7.02
CA ARG A 93 8.85 9.02 7.33
C ARG A 93 9.40 9.62 8.63
N PHE A 94 9.54 8.77 9.64
CA PHE A 94 10.28 9.07 10.87
C PHE A 94 11.69 8.51 10.76
N VAL A 95 12.70 9.38 10.94
CA VAL A 95 14.11 8.99 10.99
C VAL A 95 14.55 9.03 12.44
N GLU A 96 14.88 7.88 13.00
CA GLU A 96 15.26 7.71 14.40
C GLU A 96 16.67 7.11 14.50
N PRO A 97 17.34 7.19 15.66
CA PRO A 97 18.62 6.53 15.86
C PRO A 97 18.54 5.03 15.53
N GLY A 98 19.27 4.60 14.51
CA GLY A 98 19.38 3.19 14.11
C GLY A 98 18.16 2.61 13.37
N ARG A 99 17.14 3.40 13.03
CA ARG A 99 16.01 2.92 12.23
C ARG A 99 15.24 4.03 11.52
N THR A 100 14.59 3.67 10.42
CA THR A 100 13.59 4.50 9.74
C THR A 100 12.24 3.81 9.83
N VAL A 101 11.20 4.56 10.21
CA VAL A 101 9.82 4.07 10.26
C VAL A 101 8.98 4.86 9.26
N LEU A 102 8.37 4.15 8.32
CA LEU A 102 7.34 4.69 7.45
C LEU A 102 5.99 4.28 8.03
N VAL A 103 5.08 5.24 8.18
CA VAL A 103 3.70 5.00 8.63
C VAL A 103 2.76 5.61 7.61
N TRP A 104 1.66 4.94 7.30
CA TRP A 104 0.65 5.51 6.42
C TRP A 104 -0.77 5.24 6.88
N ARG A 105 -1.65 6.12 6.42
CA ARG A 105 -3.10 5.97 6.44
C ARG A 105 -3.61 6.32 5.05
N GLY A 106 -4.51 5.50 4.51
CA GLY A 106 -5.14 5.73 3.23
C GLY A 106 -6.57 5.25 3.21
N LEU A 107 -7.36 5.87 2.33
CA LEU A 107 -8.73 5.50 2.06
C LEU A 107 -8.84 5.16 0.57
N ILE A 108 -9.31 3.96 0.28
CA ILE A 108 -9.65 3.53 -1.07
C ILE A 108 -11.17 3.53 -1.17
N GLU A 109 -11.71 4.23 -2.15
CA GLU A 109 -13.15 4.29 -2.44
C GLU A 109 -13.41 3.59 -3.78
N GLY A 110 -14.43 2.73 -3.80
CA GLY A 110 -14.98 2.20 -5.04
C GLY A 110 -15.82 3.25 -5.74
N GLU A 111 -15.65 3.39 -7.05
CA GLU A 111 -16.52 4.18 -7.93
C GLU A 111 -17.35 3.23 -8.82
N GLY A 112 -18.24 3.77 -9.65
CA GLY A 112 -19.06 2.98 -10.56
C GLY A 112 -19.92 1.94 -9.82
N GLU A 113 -19.79 0.67 -10.19
CA GLU A 113 -20.52 -0.45 -9.57
C GLU A 113 -20.12 -0.69 -8.10
N PHE A 114 -18.96 -0.19 -7.67
CA PHE A 114 -18.48 -0.32 -6.29
C PHE A 114 -18.74 0.95 -5.45
N ALA A 115 -19.52 1.89 -5.96
CA ALA A 115 -19.86 3.13 -5.26
C ALA A 115 -20.42 2.86 -3.85
N GLY A 116 -19.88 3.55 -2.84
CA GLY A 116 -20.26 3.38 -1.44
C GLY A 116 -19.51 2.27 -0.68
N THR A 117 -18.57 1.59 -1.35
CA THR A 117 -17.61 0.67 -0.70
C THR A 117 -16.27 1.34 -0.47
N TYR A 118 -15.65 1.04 0.68
CA TYR A 118 -14.40 1.66 1.11
C TYR A 118 -13.45 0.63 1.71
N LEU A 119 -12.15 0.91 1.62
CA LEU A 119 -11.11 0.22 2.40
C LEU A 119 -10.28 1.26 3.13
N ASP A 120 -10.25 1.15 4.46
CA ASP A 120 -9.29 1.87 5.29
C ASP A 120 -7.97 1.08 5.29
N SER A 121 -6.92 1.70 4.78
CA SER A 121 -5.56 1.14 4.73
C SER A 121 -4.71 1.82 5.77
N THR A 122 -4.19 1.06 6.71
CA THR A 122 -3.18 1.54 7.66
C THR A 122 -1.99 0.61 7.63
N GLY A 123 -0.81 1.14 7.90
CA GLY A 123 0.35 0.27 7.99
C GLY A 123 1.63 0.98 8.32
N TRP A 124 2.66 0.16 8.48
CA TRP A 124 4.00 0.61 8.76
C TRP A 124 5.06 -0.26 8.08
N CYS A 125 6.23 0.34 7.85
CA CYS A 125 7.43 -0.30 7.37
C CYS A 125 8.62 0.18 8.21
N VAL A 126 9.36 -0.74 8.81
CA VAL A 126 10.55 -0.43 9.62
C VAL A 126 11.78 -0.94 8.88
N LEU A 127 12.76 -0.06 8.70
CA LEU A 127 14.07 -0.38 8.13
C LEU A 127 15.14 -0.11 9.18
N ARG A 128 16.07 -1.04 9.37
CA ARG A 128 17.18 -0.93 10.32
C ARG A 128 18.38 -1.76 9.87
N PRO A 129 19.59 -1.50 10.39
CA PRO A 129 20.75 -2.36 10.11
C PRO A 129 20.47 -3.82 10.47
N ALA A 130 20.82 -4.76 9.59
CA ALA A 130 20.79 -6.17 9.90
C ALA A 130 21.97 -6.48 10.85
N GLY A 131 21.68 -6.87 12.08
CA GLY A 131 22.69 -7.06 13.14
C GLY A 131 23.57 -8.31 13.00
N ILE A 132 23.84 -8.82 11.79
CA ILE A 132 24.49 -10.12 11.60
C ILE A 132 25.58 -10.06 10.53
N GLY A 133 26.82 -10.35 10.92
CA GLY A 133 27.81 -10.98 10.02
C GLY A 133 28.69 -10.08 9.16
N GLY A 134 28.87 -8.79 9.47
CA GLY A 134 29.84 -7.93 8.77
C GLY A 134 29.50 -7.60 7.30
N VAL A 135 28.34 -8.04 6.81
CA VAL A 135 27.80 -7.69 5.49
C VAL A 135 26.84 -6.52 5.66
N ASP A 136 27.02 -5.47 4.85
CA ASP A 136 26.11 -4.33 4.80
C ASP A 136 24.73 -4.76 4.31
N ALA A 137 23.80 -4.89 5.25
CA ALA A 137 22.44 -5.34 4.97
C ALA A 137 21.42 -4.61 5.84
N THR A 138 20.19 -4.54 5.36
CA THR A 138 19.07 -3.83 5.99
C THR A 138 17.93 -4.78 6.25
N ASP A 139 17.55 -4.96 7.52
CA ASP A 139 16.33 -5.68 7.94
C ASP A 139 15.12 -4.78 7.66
N VAL A 140 14.15 -5.32 6.92
CA VAL A 140 12.89 -4.66 6.61
C VAL A 140 11.74 -5.48 7.17
N ARG A 141 10.85 -4.81 7.91
CA ARG A 141 9.61 -5.40 8.43
C ARG A 141 8.44 -4.55 8.04
N THR A 142 7.35 -5.17 7.58
CA THR A 142 6.12 -4.46 7.21
C THR A 142 4.91 -5.07 7.89
N CYS A 143 3.92 -4.23 8.16
CA CYS A 143 2.57 -4.65 8.55
C CYS A 143 1.57 -3.71 7.91
N ILE A 144 0.52 -4.28 7.29
CA ILE A 144 -0.54 -3.55 6.61
C ILE A 144 -1.87 -4.12 7.07
N HIS A 145 -2.78 -3.27 7.50
CA HIS A 145 -4.18 -3.57 7.77
C HIS A 145 -5.07 -2.91 6.73
N LEU A 146 -5.96 -3.71 6.16
CA LEU A 146 -7.02 -3.24 5.28
C LEU A 146 -8.37 -3.59 5.91
N VAL A 147 -9.17 -2.58 6.23
CA VAL A 147 -10.50 -2.74 6.85
C VAL A 147 -11.57 -2.40 5.82
N PRO A 148 -12.31 -3.39 5.30
CA PRO A 148 -13.46 -3.14 4.45
C PRO A 148 -14.54 -2.43 5.24
N THR A 149 -15.01 -1.30 4.72
CA THR A 149 -16.08 -0.51 5.30
C THR A 149 -17.13 -0.25 4.23
N GLN A 150 -18.40 -0.39 4.59
CA GLN A 150 -19.52 0.02 3.74
C GLN A 150 -20.23 1.18 4.42
N LEU A 151 -20.36 2.30 3.72
CA LEU A 151 -21.35 3.29 4.11
C LEU A 151 -22.71 2.73 3.71
N ARG A 152 -23.48 2.26 4.69
CA ARG A 152 -24.91 2.05 4.52
C ARG A 152 -25.56 3.43 4.45
N LEU A 153 -25.48 4.10 3.30
CA LEU A 153 -26.38 5.20 3.02
C LEU A 153 -27.80 4.64 3.19
N GLN A 154 -28.70 5.37 3.87
CA GLN A 154 -30.06 4.95 4.19
C GLN A 154 -30.94 4.74 2.94
N LYS A 155 -30.63 3.72 2.14
CA LYS A 155 -31.57 3.02 1.28
C LYS A 155 -31.62 1.58 1.76
N GLN A 156 -32.17 1.44 2.98
CA GLN A 156 -32.96 0.25 3.31
C GLN A 156 -34.12 0.26 2.32
N LEU A 157 -33.96 -0.42 1.19
CA LEU A 157 -34.99 -1.22 0.54
C LEU A 157 -34.31 -1.87 -0.67
N GLU A 158 -34.40 -3.20 -0.70
CA GLU A 158 -34.08 -4.07 -1.83
C GLU A 158 -32.65 -4.61 -1.94
N ARG A 159 -32.63 -5.94 -1.77
CA ARG A 159 -31.69 -6.95 -2.28
C ARG A 159 -30.42 -7.30 -1.50
N SER A 160 -30.32 -8.61 -1.29
CA SER A 160 -29.23 -9.38 -0.72
C SER A 160 -27.96 -9.44 -1.59
N GLU A 161 -27.64 -8.37 -2.33
CA GLU A 161 -26.48 -8.30 -3.26
C GLU A 161 -25.24 -7.65 -2.60
N SER A 162 -25.41 -6.86 -1.54
CA SER A 162 -24.36 -5.99 -0.97
C SER A 162 -23.07 -6.66 -0.45
N THR A 163 -23.09 -7.95 -0.07
CA THR A 163 -21.89 -8.64 0.47
C THR A 163 -20.97 -9.21 -0.62
N MET A 164 -21.50 -9.47 -1.82
CA MET A 164 -20.67 -10.00 -2.92
C MET A 164 -19.81 -8.88 -3.52
N ASP A 165 -20.37 -7.67 -3.64
CA ASP A 165 -19.69 -6.50 -4.20
C ASP A 165 -18.47 -6.06 -3.38
N ILE A 166 -18.57 -6.02 -2.04
CA ILE A 166 -17.44 -5.65 -1.18
C ILE A 166 -16.31 -6.68 -1.21
N THR A 167 -16.65 -7.96 -1.37
CA THR A 167 -15.65 -9.03 -1.42
C THR A 167 -14.85 -8.91 -2.72
N VAL A 168 -15.54 -8.76 -3.85
CA VAL A 168 -14.94 -8.56 -5.18
C VAL A 168 -14.11 -7.27 -5.22
N PHE A 169 -14.63 -6.17 -4.64
CA PHE A 169 -13.90 -4.92 -4.50
C PHE A 169 -12.62 -5.09 -3.68
N THR A 170 -12.70 -5.74 -2.52
CA THR A 170 -11.55 -5.96 -1.64
C THR A 170 -10.46 -6.77 -2.33
N GLU A 171 -10.82 -7.87 -2.97
CA GLU A 171 -9.87 -8.72 -3.70
C GLU A 171 -9.23 -7.97 -4.88
N SER A 172 -9.98 -7.11 -5.55
CA SER A 172 -9.49 -6.30 -6.66
C SER A 172 -8.52 -5.21 -6.19
N ALA A 173 -8.83 -4.52 -5.10
CA ALA A 173 -7.93 -3.55 -4.48
C ALA A 173 -6.63 -4.21 -3.97
N MET A 174 -6.72 -5.42 -3.41
CA MET A 174 -5.55 -6.20 -2.96
C MET A 174 -4.63 -6.58 -4.13
N ARG A 175 -5.20 -6.99 -5.28
CA ARG A 175 -4.42 -7.26 -6.50
C ARG A 175 -3.72 -6.00 -7.02
N SER A 176 -4.41 -4.86 -7.00
CA SER A 176 -3.83 -3.56 -7.37
C SER A 176 -2.64 -3.19 -6.48
N ALA A 177 -2.80 -3.31 -5.16
CA ALA A 177 -1.71 -3.07 -4.22
C ALA A 177 -0.52 -4.02 -4.43
N GLN A 178 -0.76 -5.25 -4.90
CA GLN A 178 0.30 -6.20 -5.19
C GLN A 178 1.11 -5.80 -6.43
N GLN A 179 0.48 -5.22 -7.44
CA GLN A 179 1.17 -4.68 -8.61
C GLN A 179 2.02 -3.45 -8.23
N ASP A 180 1.49 -2.57 -7.37
CA ASP A 180 2.26 -1.42 -6.86
C ASP A 180 3.51 -1.89 -6.11
N LYS A 181 3.44 -3.00 -5.36
CA LYS A 181 4.63 -3.58 -4.68
C LYS A 181 5.69 -4.07 -5.66
N LEU A 182 5.29 -4.64 -6.80
CA LEU A 182 6.24 -5.09 -7.83
C LEU A 182 6.94 -3.89 -8.48
N GLU A 183 6.18 -2.85 -8.80
CA GLU A 183 6.73 -1.62 -9.36
C GLU A 183 7.63 -0.88 -8.35
N LEU A 184 7.23 -0.87 -7.08
CA LEU A 184 8.05 -0.36 -5.99
C LEU A 184 9.38 -1.11 -5.89
N ALA A 185 9.35 -2.44 -5.95
CA ALA A 185 10.56 -3.26 -5.90
C ALA A 185 11.49 -2.97 -7.09
N ARG A 186 10.93 -2.78 -8.30
CA ARG A 186 11.68 -2.39 -9.50
C ARG A 186 12.37 -1.04 -9.32
N LEU A 187 11.62 0.00 -8.95
CA LEU A 187 12.17 1.34 -8.73
C LEU A 187 13.20 1.38 -7.60
N MET A 188 12.98 0.58 -6.56
CA MET A 188 13.93 0.46 -5.46
C MET A 188 15.24 -0.17 -5.93
N GLN A 189 15.16 -1.22 -6.75
CA GLN A 189 16.34 -1.85 -7.32
C GLN A 189 17.14 -0.86 -8.18
N GLU A 190 16.47 -0.05 -9.01
CA GLU A 190 17.11 1.00 -9.82
C GLU A 190 17.86 2.01 -8.95
N MET A 191 17.18 2.58 -7.93
CA MET A 191 17.82 3.53 -7.01
C MET A 191 19.00 2.94 -6.22
N LEU A 192 18.97 1.63 -5.94
CA LEU A 192 20.08 0.95 -5.27
C LEU A 192 21.28 0.75 -6.20
N LEU A 193 21.05 0.57 -7.50
CA LEU A 193 22.08 0.37 -8.53
C LEU A 193 22.66 1.69 -9.06
N ASP A 194 21.86 2.75 -9.18
CA ASP A 194 22.25 4.06 -9.74
C ASP A 194 23.20 4.89 -8.83
N CYS A 195 23.50 4.41 -7.63
CA CYS A 195 24.45 5.01 -6.70
C CYS A 195 25.72 4.16 -6.54
N LEU A 196 26.29 3.70 -7.67
CA LEU A 196 27.62 3.12 -7.82
C LEU A 196 28.51 4.06 -8.63
#